data_AF-A0A7V9LQG5-F1
#
_entry.id   AF-A0A7V9LQG5-F1
#
_cell.length_a   1.000
_cell.length_b   1.000
_cell.length_c   1.000
_cell.angle_alpha   90.00
_cell.angle_beta   90.00
_cell.angle_gamma   90.00
#
_symmetry.space_group_name_H-M   'P 1'
#
loop_
_entity.id
_entity.type
_entity.pdbx_description
1 polymer ?
#
loop_
_entity_poly.entity_id
_entity_poly.type
_entity_poly.pdbx_seq_one_letter_code
_entity_poly.pdbx_strand_id
1 'polypeptide(L)'
;MPTIQRTVRTNTPPGVVWDYLSDFTTTAEWDPNVVRTVRLSGQGGPGSQYECTNNFFGVRMTLVFTVVHDDPPHVLRLEGEGANMRVTDTIELSRQGDGTQVAYTSELRVRGLPGLADPLLGLPVVNLPFKKLGDDAERGLRAALDRLPSPVPDLPNGVGDLHVATVVLDVQDMTRAVAFWCAALGYRPREYEPDPDFMMLDDPRDRHVTISLQRASQPPTEPVRVHLDLYTRDQEGHVDRLVGLGATRVPDWPYPADPDFVVLRDPDGNEFCVIDQS
;
A
#
# COMPACT_ATOMS: atom_id res chain seq x y z
N MET A 1 -26.71 -8.99 9.50
CA MET A 1 -26.51 -8.54 8.11
C MET A 1 -25.71 -9.61 7.41
N PRO A 2 -26.10 -10.08 6.22
CA PRO A 2 -25.27 -10.99 5.46
C PRO A 2 -23.95 -10.31 5.11
N THR A 3 -22.84 -10.96 5.43
CA THR A 3 -21.49 -10.50 5.12
C THR A 3 -20.79 -11.58 4.33
N ILE A 4 -20.15 -11.18 3.23
CA ILE A 4 -19.27 -12.03 2.44
C ILE A 4 -17.86 -11.53 2.70
N GLN A 5 -16.99 -12.42 3.17
CA GLN A 5 -15.59 -12.11 3.38
C GLN A 5 -14.74 -13.14 2.62
N ARG A 6 -13.81 -12.66 1.80
CA ARG A 6 -12.91 -13.48 0.98
C ARG A 6 -11.50 -12.96 1.07
N THR A 7 -10.54 -13.88 0.96
CA THR A 7 -9.12 -13.54 0.92
C THR A 7 -8.47 -14.23 -0.27
N VAL A 8 -7.94 -13.42 -1.18
CA VAL A 8 -7.22 -13.86 -2.37
C VAL A 8 -5.75 -13.47 -2.22
N ARG A 9 -4.87 -14.30 -2.77
CA ARG A 9 -3.43 -14.08 -2.77
C ARG A 9 -2.95 -14.19 -4.20
N THR A 10 -2.03 -13.30 -4.58
CA THR A 10 -1.42 -13.26 -5.90
C THR A 10 0.03 -12.82 -5.78
N ASN A 11 0.86 -13.16 -6.76
CA ASN A 11 2.25 -12.70 -6.84
C ASN A 11 2.36 -11.28 -7.46
N THR A 12 1.25 -10.71 -7.91
CA THR A 12 1.20 -9.36 -8.47
C THR A 12 1.47 -8.30 -7.38
N PRO A 13 2.34 -7.30 -7.60
CA PRO A 13 2.65 -6.26 -6.61
C PRO A 13 1.45 -5.39 -6.22
N PRO A 14 1.40 -4.84 -4.99
CA PRO A 14 0.23 -4.11 -4.49
C PRO A 14 -0.21 -2.92 -5.34
N GLY A 15 0.73 -2.19 -5.95
CA GLY A 15 0.41 -1.06 -6.83
C GLY A 15 -0.36 -1.48 -8.08
N VAL A 16 0.04 -2.58 -8.72
CA VAL A 16 -0.64 -3.11 -9.92
C VAL A 16 -2.02 -3.67 -9.57
N VAL A 17 -2.11 -4.37 -8.44
CA VAL A 17 -3.41 -4.84 -7.91
C VAL A 17 -4.32 -3.67 -7.58
N TRP A 18 -3.78 -2.60 -6.98
CA TRP A 18 -4.51 -1.38 -6.66
C TRP A 18 -5.06 -0.70 -7.91
N ASP A 19 -4.21 -0.45 -8.91
CA ASP A 19 -4.63 0.23 -10.14
C ASP A 19 -5.77 -0.53 -10.84
N TYR A 20 -5.70 -1.87 -10.82
CA TYR A 20 -6.75 -2.73 -11.37
C TYR A 20 -8.04 -2.71 -10.56
N LEU A 21 -7.99 -2.86 -9.23
CA LEU A 21 -9.19 -2.97 -8.38
C LEU A 21 -9.83 -1.62 -8.04
N SER A 22 -9.04 -0.54 -8.00
CA SER A 22 -9.53 0.82 -7.75
C SER A 22 -10.21 1.44 -8.95
N ASP A 23 -9.84 1.02 -10.18
CA ASP A 23 -10.71 1.24 -11.32
C ASP A 23 -11.90 0.27 -11.27
N PHE A 24 -12.96 0.70 -10.59
CA PHE A 24 -14.16 -0.12 -10.41
C PHE A 24 -14.88 -0.43 -11.74
N THR A 25 -14.44 0.09 -12.89
CA THR A 25 -14.95 -0.38 -14.18
C THR A 25 -14.53 -1.82 -14.51
N THR A 26 -13.45 -2.33 -13.89
CA THR A 26 -12.92 -3.69 -14.09
C THR A 26 -13.74 -4.77 -13.39
N THR A 27 -14.75 -4.44 -12.56
CA THR A 27 -15.49 -5.43 -11.77
C THR A 27 -16.11 -6.54 -12.63
N ALA A 28 -16.55 -6.24 -13.86
CA ALA A 28 -17.10 -7.24 -14.78
C ALA A 28 -16.06 -8.26 -15.29
N GLU A 29 -14.76 -7.96 -15.18
CA GLU A 29 -13.68 -8.85 -15.61
C GLU A 29 -13.37 -9.94 -14.58
N TRP A 30 -13.78 -9.74 -13.33
CA TRP A 30 -13.43 -10.61 -12.22
C TRP A 30 -14.62 -11.08 -11.38
N ASP A 31 -15.69 -10.31 -11.21
CA ASP A 31 -16.90 -10.80 -10.54
C ASP A 31 -17.87 -11.39 -11.58
N PRO A 32 -18.09 -12.72 -11.59
CA PRO A 32 -19.00 -13.36 -12.54
C PRO A 32 -20.47 -12.93 -12.38
N ASN A 33 -20.83 -12.28 -11.28
CA ASN A 33 -22.17 -11.76 -11.05
C ASN A 33 -22.35 -10.33 -11.61
N VAL A 34 -21.26 -9.67 -12.01
CA VAL A 34 -21.30 -8.35 -12.62
C VAL A 34 -21.34 -8.50 -14.13
N VAL A 35 -22.40 -7.95 -14.73
CA VAL A 35 -22.57 -7.93 -16.19
C VAL A 35 -21.80 -6.78 -16.81
N ARG A 36 -21.79 -5.62 -16.16
CA ARG A 36 -21.12 -4.40 -16.62
C ARG A 36 -21.01 -3.40 -15.49
N THR A 37 -19.89 -2.70 -15.42
CA THR A 37 -19.74 -1.49 -14.60
C THR A 37 -19.41 -0.29 -15.50
N VAL A 38 -20.02 0.86 -15.23
CA VAL A 38 -19.79 2.11 -15.97
C VAL A 38 -19.54 3.22 -14.98
N ARG A 39 -18.47 3.99 -15.18
CA ARG A 39 -18.24 5.21 -14.42
C ARG A 39 -19.25 6.28 -14.85
N LEU A 40 -20.06 6.76 -13.91
CA LEU A 40 -21.02 7.85 -14.12
C LEU A 40 -20.36 9.21 -13.92
N SER A 41 -19.49 9.32 -12.92
CA SER A 41 -18.79 10.57 -12.56
C SER A 41 -17.49 10.31 -11.80
N GLY A 42 -16.61 11.32 -11.75
CA GLY A 42 -15.35 11.25 -11.02
C GLY A 42 -14.21 10.60 -11.82
N GLN A 43 -13.05 10.43 -11.16
CA GLN A 43 -11.82 9.95 -11.79
C GLN A 43 -11.23 8.68 -11.16
N GLY A 44 -11.89 8.07 -10.16
CA GLY A 44 -11.39 6.87 -9.49
C GLY A 44 -11.51 6.93 -7.97
N GLY A 45 -11.15 8.08 -7.37
CA GLY A 45 -11.13 8.29 -5.92
C GLY A 45 -12.46 8.71 -5.29
N PRO A 46 -12.46 9.21 -4.05
CA PRO A 46 -13.64 9.50 -3.26
C PRO A 46 -14.62 10.44 -3.99
N GLY A 47 -15.91 10.10 -3.91
CA GLY A 47 -16.99 10.78 -4.61
C GLY A 47 -17.19 10.33 -6.07
N SER A 48 -16.31 9.51 -6.63
CA SER A 48 -16.55 8.88 -7.94
C SER A 48 -17.73 7.91 -7.87
N GLN A 49 -18.56 7.90 -8.91
CA GLN A 49 -19.76 7.07 -8.95
C GLN A 49 -19.73 6.09 -10.12
N TYR A 50 -20.25 4.89 -9.88
CA TYR A 50 -20.27 3.78 -10.82
C TYR A 50 -21.63 3.12 -10.85
N GLU A 51 -22.20 2.95 -12.04
CA GLU A 51 -23.37 2.10 -12.24
C GLU A 51 -22.90 0.68 -12.50
N CYS A 52 -23.24 -0.23 -11.60
CA CYS A 52 -22.92 -1.65 -11.70
C CYS A 52 -24.20 -2.45 -11.97
N THR A 53 -24.29 -3.06 -13.15
CA THR A 53 -25.37 -3.98 -13.50
C THR A 53 -24.96 -5.40 -13.12
N ASN A 54 -25.73 -6.00 -12.22
CA ASN A 54 -25.50 -7.32 -11.67
C ASN A 54 -26.56 -8.31 -12.17
N ASN A 55 -26.22 -9.59 -12.16
CA ASN A 55 -27.14 -10.70 -12.39
C ASN A 55 -27.05 -11.69 -11.23
N PHE A 56 -27.89 -11.50 -10.22
CA PHE A 56 -27.98 -12.40 -9.08
C PHE A 56 -29.11 -13.40 -9.28
N PHE A 57 -28.80 -14.69 -9.30
CA PHE A 57 -29.80 -15.77 -9.43
C PHE A 57 -30.73 -15.62 -10.64
N GLY A 58 -30.23 -15.07 -11.75
CA GLY A 58 -31.02 -14.83 -12.97
C GLY A 58 -31.84 -13.53 -12.94
N VAL A 59 -31.78 -12.77 -11.85
CA VAL A 59 -32.42 -11.46 -11.71
C VAL A 59 -31.39 -10.37 -11.98
N ARG A 60 -31.65 -9.58 -13.03
CA ARG A 60 -30.84 -8.42 -13.37
C ARG A 60 -31.21 -7.25 -12.46
N MET A 61 -30.22 -6.66 -11.81
CA MET A 61 -30.42 -5.48 -10.96
C MET A 61 -29.26 -4.49 -11.10
N THR A 62 -29.52 -3.23 -10.79
CA THR A 62 -28.53 -2.15 -10.87
C THR A 62 -28.28 -1.57 -9.50
N LEU A 63 -27.00 -1.36 -9.18
CA LEU A 63 -26.50 -0.66 -8.00
C LEU A 63 -25.67 0.53 -8.47
N VAL A 64 -25.86 1.69 -7.85
CA VAL A 64 -24.96 2.83 -8.01
C VAL A 64 -24.00 2.84 -6.83
N PHE A 65 -22.73 2.58 -7.10
CA PHE A 65 -21.65 2.62 -6.13
C PHE A 65 -21.02 4.01 -6.07
N THR A 66 -20.75 4.49 -4.87
CA THR A 66 -19.94 5.69 -4.63
C THR A 66 -18.69 5.30 -3.86
N VAL A 67 -17.52 5.74 -4.30
CA VAL A 67 -16.28 5.59 -3.53
C VAL A 67 -16.36 6.52 -2.33
N VAL A 68 -16.38 5.98 -1.12
CA VAL A 68 -16.51 6.76 0.11
C VAL A 68 -15.18 6.98 0.82
N HIS A 69 -14.20 6.12 0.57
CA HIS A 69 -12.86 6.23 1.13
C HIS A 69 -11.85 5.46 0.28
N ASP A 70 -10.67 6.04 0.11
CA ASP A 70 -9.48 5.35 -0.33
C ASP A 70 -8.27 5.75 0.55
N ASP A 71 -7.32 4.83 0.66
CA ASP A 71 -5.98 5.04 1.19
C ASP A 71 -5.03 4.20 0.31
N PRO A 72 -4.59 4.73 -0.85
CA PRO A 72 -3.81 3.95 -1.81
C PRO A 72 -2.45 3.50 -1.27
N PRO A 73 -1.99 2.25 -1.54
CA PRO A 73 -2.70 1.16 -2.21
C PRO A 73 -3.46 0.24 -1.23
N HIS A 74 -3.71 0.66 0.01
CA HIS A 74 -4.07 -0.21 1.12
C HIS A 74 -5.57 -0.47 1.27
N VAL A 75 -6.42 0.54 1.12
CA VAL A 75 -7.86 0.40 1.42
C VAL A 75 -8.70 1.13 0.39
N LEU A 76 -9.74 0.46 -0.11
CA LEU A 76 -10.80 1.06 -0.92
C LEU A 76 -12.15 0.68 -0.33
N ARG A 77 -13.03 1.67 -0.13
CA ARG A 77 -14.39 1.45 0.36
C ARG A 77 -15.41 2.10 -0.56
N LEU A 78 -16.41 1.33 -0.97
CA LEU A 78 -17.53 1.77 -1.79
C LEU A 78 -18.86 1.50 -1.10
N GLU A 79 -19.81 2.40 -1.28
CA GLU A 79 -21.20 2.21 -0.89
C GLU A 79 -22.08 2.12 -2.13
N GLY A 80 -22.72 0.96 -2.31
CA GLY A 80 -23.68 0.67 -3.36
C GLY A 80 -25.12 0.90 -2.89
N GLU A 81 -25.91 1.57 -3.71
CA GLU A 81 -27.35 1.75 -3.49
C GLU A 81 -28.16 1.31 -4.72
N GLY A 82 -29.19 0.51 -4.49
CA GLY A 82 -30.17 0.09 -5.48
C GLY A 82 -31.58 0.11 -4.90
N ALA A 83 -32.57 -0.23 -5.72
CA ALA A 83 -33.99 -0.05 -5.38
C ALA A 83 -34.40 -0.66 -4.01
N ASN A 84 -33.88 -1.85 -3.69
CA ASN A 84 -34.21 -2.60 -2.47
C ASN A 84 -32.97 -3.07 -1.69
N MET A 85 -31.79 -2.56 -2.02
CA MET A 85 -30.53 -3.06 -1.47
C MET A 85 -29.51 -1.94 -1.28
N ARG A 86 -28.79 -1.99 -0.17
CA ARG A 86 -27.55 -1.25 0.05
C ARG A 86 -26.41 -2.24 0.29
N VAL A 87 -25.24 -1.91 -0.22
CA VAL A 87 -24.02 -2.71 -0.09
C VAL A 87 -22.90 -1.80 0.36
N THR A 88 -22.05 -2.30 1.24
CA THR A 88 -20.76 -1.68 1.54
C THR A 88 -19.67 -2.68 1.18
N ASP A 89 -18.87 -2.35 0.19
CA ASP A 89 -17.74 -3.16 -0.24
C ASP A 89 -16.45 -2.51 0.26
N THR A 90 -15.59 -3.33 0.87
CA THR A 90 -14.28 -2.94 1.38
C THR A 90 -13.24 -3.89 0.77
N ILE A 91 -12.24 -3.32 0.11
CA ILE A 91 -11.07 -4.02 -0.41
C ILE A 91 -9.87 -3.53 0.39
N GLU A 92 -9.15 -4.46 1.02
CA GLU A 92 -7.92 -4.20 1.77
C GLU A 92 -6.77 -4.96 1.14
N LEU A 93 -5.69 -4.25 0.80
CA LEU A 93 -4.47 -4.83 0.26
C LEU A 93 -3.38 -4.82 1.33
N SER A 94 -2.73 -5.97 1.50
CA SER A 94 -1.55 -6.12 2.34
C SER A 94 -0.45 -6.82 1.56
N ARG A 95 0.80 -6.41 1.79
CA ARG A 95 1.95 -7.08 1.19
C ARG A 95 2.04 -8.51 1.72
N GLN A 96 2.34 -9.45 0.84
CA GLN A 96 2.63 -10.84 1.22
C GLN A 96 3.84 -11.34 0.41
N GLY A 97 5.03 -11.25 1.02
CA GLY A 97 6.28 -11.46 0.29
C GLY A 97 6.42 -10.44 -0.84
N ASP A 98 6.66 -10.93 -2.05
CA ASP A 98 6.73 -10.11 -3.27
C ASP A 98 5.35 -9.81 -3.89
N GLY A 99 4.30 -10.48 -3.40
CA GLY A 99 2.94 -10.38 -3.89
C GLY A 99 1.99 -9.60 -2.99
N THR A 100 0.70 -9.78 -3.23
CA THR A 100 -0.38 -9.08 -2.55
C THR A 100 -1.41 -10.07 -2.00
N GLN A 101 -1.80 -9.85 -0.75
CA GLN A 101 -3.02 -10.43 -0.19
C GLN A 101 -4.14 -9.39 -0.27
N VAL A 102 -5.24 -9.77 -0.91
CA VAL A 102 -6.47 -8.97 -1.07
C VAL A 102 -7.52 -9.54 -0.13
N ALA A 103 -7.96 -8.77 0.85
CA ALA A 103 -9.13 -9.07 1.64
C ALA A 103 -10.32 -8.28 1.09
N TYR A 104 -11.37 -8.98 0.67
CA TYR A 104 -12.61 -8.41 0.17
C TYR A 104 -13.75 -8.70 1.14
N THR A 105 -14.40 -7.65 1.61
CA THR A 105 -15.56 -7.72 2.50
C THR A 105 -16.74 -6.99 1.88
N SER A 106 -17.86 -7.68 1.71
CA SER A 106 -19.12 -7.11 1.24
C SER A 106 -20.21 -7.27 2.30
N GLU A 107 -20.76 -6.15 2.77
CA GLU A 107 -21.82 -6.09 3.76
C GLU A 107 -23.15 -5.69 3.11
N LEU A 108 -24.14 -6.58 3.14
CA LEU A 108 -25.40 -6.37 2.44
C LEU A 108 -26.52 -5.96 3.40
N ARG A 109 -27.32 -4.97 3.00
CA ARG A 109 -28.59 -4.59 3.62
C ARG A 109 -29.70 -4.64 2.59
N VAL A 110 -30.52 -5.68 2.67
CA VAL A 110 -31.69 -5.87 1.80
C VAL A 110 -32.94 -5.37 2.51
N ARG A 111 -33.77 -4.56 1.84
CA ARG A 111 -35.07 -4.11 2.33
C ARG A 111 -36.18 -4.86 1.59
N GLY A 112 -37.14 -5.43 2.33
CA GLY A 112 -38.41 -5.90 1.75
C GLY A 112 -38.39 -7.23 0.99
N LEU A 113 -37.33 -8.05 1.06
CA LEU A 113 -37.38 -9.42 0.54
C LEU A 113 -38.14 -10.34 1.53
N PRO A 114 -39.25 -10.98 1.13
CA PRO A 114 -39.88 -12.02 1.95
C PRO A 114 -38.86 -13.15 2.22
N GLY A 115 -38.57 -13.45 3.49
CA GLY A 115 -37.66 -14.51 3.93
C GLY A 115 -36.35 -14.07 4.61
N LEU A 116 -36.00 -12.77 4.59
CA LEU A 116 -34.81 -12.23 5.26
C LEU A 116 -35.09 -11.51 6.60
N ALA A 117 -36.35 -11.47 7.04
CA ALA A 117 -36.76 -10.91 8.34
C ALA A 117 -37.08 -12.00 9.39
N ASP A 118 -36.81 -13.27 9.06
CA ASP A 118 -37.23 -14.43 9.84
C ASP A 118 -36.08 -14.93 10.74
N PRO A 119 -36.31 -15.22 12.05
CA PRO A 119 -35.31 -15.81 12.96
C PRO A 119 -34.63 -17.10 12.46
N LEU A 120 -35.16 -17.72 11.41
CA LEU A 120 -34.59 -18.90 10.74
C LEU A 120 -33.31 -18.63 9.89
N LEU A 121 -32.87 -17.37 9.77
CA LEU A 121 -31.61 -16.99 9.09
C LEU A 121 -30.33 -17.61 9.69
N GLY A 122 -30.42 -18.20 10.88
CA GLY A 122 -29.33 -18.97 11.50
C GLY A 122 -29.21 -20.43 10.99
N LEU A 123 -30.10 -20.90 10.12
CA LEU A 123 -30.06 -22.29 9.61
C LEU A 123 -29.11 -22.46 8.41
N PRO A 124 -28.34 -23.57 8.35
CA PRO A 124 -27.27 -23.77 7.36
C PRO A 124 -27.74 -23.77 5.88
N VAL A 125 -29.03 -23.97 5.61
CA VAL A 125 -29.57 -24.06 4.24
C VAL A 125 -29.79 -22.68 3.60
N VAL A 126 -29.98 -21.62 4.39
CA VAL A 126 -30.26 -20.25 3.90
C VAL A 126 -28.99 -19.51 3.46
N ASN A 127 -27.81 -19.95 3.93
CA ASN A 127 -26.51 -19.36 3.58
C ASN A 127 -25.92 -19.85 2.25
N LEU A 128 -26.49 -20.91 1.66
CA LEU A 128 -26.01 -21.52 0.43
C LEU A 128 -25.91 -20.56 -0.78
N PRO A 129 -26.90 -19.69 -1.06
CA PRO A 129 -26.81 -18.70 -2.14
C PRO A 129 -25.67 -17.68 -1.94
N PHE A 130 -25.52 -17.11 -0.74
CA PHE A 130 -24.46 -16.12 -0.45
C PHE A 130 -23.07 -16.76 -0.40
N LYS A 131 -22.98 -18.00 0.08
CA LYS A 131 -21.74 -18.77 0.03
C LYS A 131 -21.27 -18.95 -1.41
N LYS A 132 -22.16 -19.41 -2.30
CA LYS A 132 -21.82 -19.57 -3.72
C LYS A 132 -21.40 -18.23 -4.34
N LEU A 133 -22.13 -17.15 -4.05
CA LEU A 133 -21.80 -15.81 -4.56
C LEU A 133 -20.36 -15.41 -4.21
N GLY A 134 -20.00 -15.53 -2.93
CA GLY A 134 -18.65 -15.22 -2.48
C GLY A 134 -17.60 -16.20 -3.03
N ASP A 135 -17.91 -17.49 -3.16
CA ASP A 135 -16.99 -18.48 -3.73
C ASP A 135 -16.72 -18.19 -5.22
N ASP A 136 -17.73 -17.74 -5.96
CA ASP A 136 -17.63 -17.39 -7.37
C ASP A 136 -16.82 -16.09 -7.56
N ALA A 137 -17.07 -15.07 -6.72
CA ALA A 137 -16.30 -13.83 -6.68
C ALA A 137 -14.82 -14.08 -6.30
N GLU A 138 -14.54 -14.95 -5.32
CA GLU A 138 -13.17 -15.30 -4.95
C GLU A 138 -12.40 -15.93 -6.12
N ARG A 139 -13.02 -16.90 -6.81
CA ARG A 139 -12.37 -17.58 -7.94
C ARG A 139 -12.11 -16.62 -9.10
N GLY A 140 -13.09 -15.76 -9.43
CA GLY A 140 -12.94 -14.80 -10.49
C GLY A 140 -11.92 -13.70 -10.16
N LEU A 141 -11.91 -13.20 -8.92
CA LEU A 141 -10.90 -12.28 -8.42
C LEU A 141 -9.50 -12.88 -8.50
N ARG A 142 -9.30 -14.10 -8.01
CA ARG A 142 -8.01 -14.81 -8.12
C ARG A 142 -7.55 -14.94 -9.57
N ALA A 143 -8.42 -15.43 -10.45
CA ALA A 143 -8.10 -15.61 -11.85
C ALA A 143 -7.77 -14.29 -12.56
N ALA A 144 -8.42 -13.19 -12.20
CA ALA A 144 -8.12 -11.89 -12.77
C ALA A 144 -6.76 -11.35 -12.28
N LEU A 145 -6.50 -11.43 -10.97
CA LEU A 145 -5.25 -10.94 -10.39
C LEU A 145 -4.02 -11.70 -10.90
N ASP A 146 -4.14 -13.01 -11.13
CA ASP A 146 -3.07 -13.84 -11.67
C ASP A 146 -2.80 -13.61 -13.17
N ARG A 147 -3.72 -12.94 -13.89
CA ARG A 147 -3.51 -12.50 -15.29
C ARG A 147 -2.87 -11.13 -15.39
N LEU A 148 -2.85 -10.36 -14.31
CA LEU A 148 -2.22 -9.05 -14.33
C LEU A 148 -0.72 -9.21 -14.62
N PRO A 149 -0.13 -8.32 -15.41
CA PRO A 149 1.30 -8.37 -15.66
C PRO A 149 2.01 -8.25 -14.32
N SER A 150 2.85 -9.22 -13.98
CA SER A 150 3.86 -9.00 -12.95
C SER A 150 4.89 -8.06 -13.58
N PRO A 151 5.03 -6.81 -13.10
CA PRO A 151 6.01 -5.88 -13.66
C PRO A 151 7.45 -6.30 -13.32
N VAL A 152 7.60 -7.27 -12.41
CA VAL A 152 8.87 -7.88 -12.04
C VAL A 152 8.99 -9.18 -12.83
N PRO A 153 9.93 -9.31 -13.78
CA PRO A 153 10.22 -10.60 -14.38
C PRO A 153 10.53 -11.61 -13.28
N ASP A 154 10.12 -12.88 -13.45
CA ASP A 154 10.51 -13.95 -12.52
C ASP A 154 12.01 -13.84 -12.26
N LEU A 155 12.38 -13.67 -10.99
CA LEU A 155 13.78 -13.59 -10.60
C LEU A 155 14.49 -14.83 -11.14
N PRO A 156 15.74 -14.72 -11.62
CA PRO A 156 16.49 -15.87 -12.07
C PRO A 156 16.41 -17.01 -11.03
N ASN A 157 16.04 -18.21 -11.49
CA ASN A 157 16.00 -19.39 -10.62
C ASN A 157 17.33 -19.50 -9.84
N GLY A 158 17.26 -19.46 -8.51
CA GLY A 158 18.43 -19.52 -7.62
C GLY A 158 18.73 -18.26 -6.82
N VAL A 159 18.08 -17.11 -7.09
CA VAL A 159 18.21 -15.91 -6.24
C VAL A 159 17.46 -16.06 -4.91
N GLY A 160 16.38 -16.84 -4.88
CA GLY A 160 15.62 -17.10 -3.64
C GLY A 160 14.91 -15.85 -3.12
N ASP A 161 14.82 -15.73 -1.81
CA ASP A 161 14.19 -14.63 -1.06
C ASP A 161 15.18 -13.55 -0.61
N LEU A 162 16.39 -13.53 -1.20
CA LEU A 162 17.43 -12.56 -0.87
C LEU A 162 17.02 -11.14 -1.29
N HIS A 163 17.01 -10.22 -0.33
CA HIS A 163 16.65 -8.82 -0.55
C HIS A 163 17.47 -7.88 0.35
N VAL A 164 17.50 -6.59 -0.02
CA VAL A 164 18.07 -5.53 0.84
C VAL A 164 17.07 -5.24 1.96
N ALA A 165 17.38 -5.68 3.17
CA ALA A 165 16.50 -5.52 4.32
C ALA A 165 16.75 -4.22 5.11
N THR A 166 18.02 -3.83 5.25
CA THR A 166 18.44 -2.71 6.09
C THR A 166 19.64 -1.97 5.50
N VAL A 167 19.74 -0.68 5.79
CA VAL A 167 20.96 0.12 5.63
C VAL A 167 21.47 0.47 7.03
N VAL A 168 22.72 0.18 7.33
CA VAL A 168 23.33 0.44 8.64
C VAL A 168 24.19 1.69 8.58
N LEU A 169 23.95 2.64 9.48
CA LEU A 169 24.71 3.87 9.64
C LEU A 169 25.47 3.84 10.97
N ASP A 170 26.77 4.08 10.90
CA ASP A 170 27.60 4.23 12.09
C ASP A 170 27.41 5.63 12.68
N VAL A 171 27.15 5.71 13.99
CA VAL A 171 26.84 6.95 14.70
C VAL A 171 27.61 7.06 16.01
N GLN A 172 27.98 8.28 16.40
CA GLN A 172 28.67 8.58 17.64
C GLN A 172 27.73 9.02 18.76
N ASP A 173 26.54 9.52 18.44
CA ASP A 173 25.51 9.87 19.43
C ASP A 173 24.17 9.24 19.03
N MET A 174 23.81 8.14 19.70
CA MET A 174 22.60 7.38 19.39
C MET A 174 21.34 8.23 19.56
N THR A 175 21.24 9.03 20.63
CA THR A 175 20.06 9.86 20.89
C THR A 175 19.89 10.93 19.82
N ARG A 176 20.98 11.61 19.45
CA ARG A 176 20.97 12.62 18.39
C ARG A 176 20.65 12.00 17.02
N ALA A 177 21.25 10.85 16.71
CA ALA A 177 21.03 10.16 15.45
C ALA A 177 19.59 9.67 15.30
N VAL A 178 19.01 9.06 16.35
CA VAL A 178 17.60 8.65 16.36
C VAL A 178 16.69 9.86 16.12
N ALA A 179 16.92 10.96 16.82
CA ALA A 179 16.13 12.18 16.65
C ALA A 179 16.21 12.74 15.22
N PHE A 180 17.42 12.82 14.66
CA PHE A 180 17.65 13.30 13.30
C PHE A 180 16.96 12.41 12.27
N TRP A 181 17.25 11.11 12.25
CA TRP A 181 16.76 10.20 11.20
C TRP A 181 15.25 9.97 11.27
N CYS A 182 14.66 9.95 12.47
CA CYS A 182 13.19 9.90 12.62
C CYS A 182 12.53 11.18 12.09
N ALA A 183 13.10 12.36 12.36
CA ALA A 183 12.58 13.62 11.85
C ALA A 183 12.84 13.78 10.34
N ALA A 184 13.97 13.30 9.84
CA ALA A 184 14.36 13.36 8.44
C ALA A 184 13.41 12.55 7.56
N LEU A 185 13.15 11.29 7.92
CA LEU A 185 12.41 10.33 7.09
C LEU A 185 10.97 10.10 7.52
N GLY A 186 10.56 10.61 8.69
CA GLY A 186 9.28 10.29 9.30
C GLY A 186 9.23 8.90 9.94
N TYR A 187 10.38 8.26 10.11
CA TYR A 187 10.53 6.90 10.66
C TYR A 187 10.26 6.86 12.18
N ARG A 188 10.15 5.66 12.73
CA ARG A 188 9.98 5.41 14.17
C ARG A 188 10.97 4.36 14.67
N PRO A 189 11.47 4.48 15.91
CA PRO A 189 12.22 3.41 16.54
C PRO A 189 11.37 2.14 16.62
N ARG A 190 11.94 1.00 16.24
CA ARG A 190 11.31 -0.32 16.37
C ARG A 190 11.10 -0.69 17.83
N GLU A 191 12.05 -0.32 18.68
CA GLU A 191 12.05 -0.59 20.11
C GLU A 191 11.83 0.71 20.88
N TYR A 192 11.06 0.63 21.96
CA TYR A 192 10.71 1.81 22.77
C TYR A 192 11.88 2.27 23.66
N GLU A 193 12.69 1.32 24.14
CA GLU A 193 13.89 1.60 24.91
C GLU A 193 15.12 1.52 23.98
N PRO A 194 15.91 2.60 23.87
CA PRO A 194 17.09 2.56 23.01
C PRO A 194 18.18 1.64 23.57
N ASP A 195 18.50 0.57 22.84
CA ASP A 195 19.79 -0.09 22.99
C ASP A 195 20.88 0.96 22.62
N PRO A 196 21.85 1.21 23.53
CA PRO A 196 22.86 2.23 23.33
C PRO A 196 23.81 1.94 22.16
N ASP A 197 23.92 0.67 21.76
CA ASP A 197 24.86 0.20 20.74
C ASP A 197 24.19 -0.04 19.39
N PHE A 198 22.87 -0.27 19.36
CA PHE A 198 22.14 -0.55 18.12
C PHE A 198 20.68 -0.11 18.17
N MET A 199 20.15 0.43 17.08
CA MET A 199 18.73 0.79 16.98
C MET A 199 18.20 0.61 15.56
N MET A 200 17.00 0.07 15.39
CA MET A 200 16.32 0.00 14.09
C MET A 200 15.23 1.06 14.00
N LEU A 201 15.21 1.79 12.88
CA LEU A 201 14.24 2.82 12.55
C LEU A 201 13.42 2.39 11.33
N ASP A 202 12.13 2.19 11.52
CA ASP A 202 11.23 1.68 10.50
C ASP A 202 10.35 2.79 9.92
N ASP A 203 10.01 2.66 8.63
CA ASP A 203 8.89 3.40 8.05
C ASP A 203 7.59 2.85 8.69
N PRO A 204 6.83 3.66 9.44
CA PRO A 204 5.56 3.20 10.03
C PRO A 204 4.52 2.76 8.99
N ARG A 205 4.75 3.00 7.69
CA ARG A 205 3.92 2.53 6.58
C ARG A 205 4.48 1.31 5.85
N ASP A 206 5.64 0.79 6.24
CA ASP A 206 6.29 -0.38 5.63
C ASP A 206 6.52 -0.22 4.11
N ARG A 207 6.86 0.99 3.64
CA ARG A 207 7.06 1.29 2.21
C ARG A 207 8.53 1.37 1.80
N HIS A 208 9.42 1.64 2.76
CA HIS A 208 10.81 1.96 2.51
C HIS A 208 11.73 1.13 3.41
N VAL A 209 12.98 0.95 2.98
CA VAL A 209 13.97 0.13 3.70
C VAL A 209 14.22 0.69 5.11
N THR A 210 14.38 -0.21 6.07
CA THR A 210 14.74 0.15 7.45
C THR A 210 16.14 0.78 7.50
N ILE A 211 16.30 1.82 8.32
CA ILE A 211 17.60 2.35 8.70
C ILE A 211 17.99 1.79 10.07
N SER A 212 19.15 1.16 10.16
CA SER A 212 19.75 0.76 11.43
C SER A 212 20.84 1.75 11.82
N LEU A 213 20.88 2.12 13.10
CA LEU A 213 21.94 2.92 13.68
C LEU A 213 22.83 2.01 14.53
N GLN A 214 24.15 2.12 14.36
CA GLN A 214 25.13 1.34 15.09
C GLN A 214 26.13 2.28 15.77
N ARG A 215 26.38 2.08 17.06
CA ARG A 215 27.32 2.91 17.81
C ARG A 215 28.75 2.64 17.37
N ALA A 216 29.44 3.68 16.89
CA ALA A 216 30.83 3.63 16.47
C ALA A 216 31.70 4.65 17.21
N SER A 217 32.94 4.30 17.52
CA SER A 217 33.86 5.16 18.27
C SER A 217 34.43 6.31 17.44
N GLN A 218 34.31 6.25 16.12
CA GLN A 218 34.84 7.22 15.17
C GLN A 218 33.82 7.48 14.05
N PRO A 219 33.87 8.67 13.42
CA PRO A 219 33.08 8.94 12.22
C PRO A 219 33.53 8.09 11.03
N PRO A 220 32.68 7.98 9.99
CA PRO A 220 33.07 7.35 8.73
C PRO A 220 34.42 7.90 8.23
N THR A 221 35.31 7.00 7.82
CA THR A 221 36.60 7.40 7.24
C THR A 221 36.44 7.63 5.74
N GLU A 222 36.97 8.75 5.25
CA GLU A 222 36.96 9.03 3.82
C GLU A 222 37.91 8.06 3.07
N PRO A 223 37.52 7.57 1.88
CA PRO A 223 36.26 7.83 1.19
C PRO A 223 35.10 6.97 1.75
N VAL A 224 33.93 7.59 1.91
CA VAL A 224 32.67 6.87 2.20
C VAL A 224 32.37 5.93 1.03
N ARG A 225 32.18 4.63 1.30
CA ARG A 225 32.07 3.59 0.26
C ARG A 225 30.64 3.22 -0.14
N VAL A 226 29.67 3.62 0.67
CA VAL A 226 28.25 3.35 0.47
C VAL A 226 27.52 4.68 0.56
N HIS A 227 26.64 4.94 -0.39
CA HIS A 227 25.95 6.22 -0.50
C HIS A 227 24.44 6.01 -0.36
N LEU A 228 23.80 6.85 0.45
CA LEU A 228 22.36 6.81 0.70
C LEU A 228 21.67 7.91 -0.09
N ASP A 229 20.76 7.54 -0.99
CA ASP A 229 20.02 8.48 -1.83
C ASP A 229 18.57 8.64 -1.34
N LEU A 230 18.19 9.87 -1.01
CA LEU A 230 16.86 10.25 -0.57
C LEU A 230 16.16 11.03 -1.69
N TYR A 231 15.11 10.46 -2.26
CA TYR A 231 14.40 11.07 -3.38
C TYR A 231 13.25 11.95 -2.92
N THR A 232 13.04 13.08 -3.61
CA THR A 232 11.95 14.02 -3.34
C THR A 232 11.55 14.79 -4.60
N ARG A 233 10.36 15.39 -4.62
CA ARG A 233 9.93 16.36 -5.64
C ARG A 233 10.12 17.82 -5.22
N ASP A 234 10.64 18.05 -4.02
CA ASP A 234 10.93 19.36 -3.45
C ASP A 234 12.34 19.34 -2.85
N GLN A 235 13.35 19.28 -3.70
CA GLN A 235 14.75 19.13 -3.25
C GLN A 235 15.17 20.31 -2.37
N GLU A 236 14.93 21.55 -2.81
CA GLU A 236 15.33 22.75 -2.07
C GLU A 236 14.67 22.80 -0.68
N GLY A 237 13.35 22.60 -0.60
CA GLY A 237 12.62 22.60 0.66
C GLY A 237 13.08 21.50 1.63
N HIS A 238 13.35 20.30 1.12
CA HIS A 238 13.87 19.21 1.95
C HIS A 238 15.31 19.44 2.39
N VAL A 239 16.19 19.97 1.53
CA VAL A 239 17.56 20.32 1.91
C VAL A 239 17.57 21.34 3.03
N ASP A 240 16.80 22.42 2.91
CA ASP A 240 16.75 23.46 3.94
C ASP A 240 16.17 22.94 5.26
N ARG A 241 15.13 22.10 5.20
CA ARG A 241 14.60 21.42 6.39
C ARG A 241 15.63 20.52 7.06
N LEU A 242 16.36 19.71 6.30
CA LEU A 242 17.37 18.79 6.82
C LEU A 242 18.56 19.54 7.44
N VAL A 243 18.98 20.65 6.84
CA VAL A 243 19.98 21.55 7.44
C VAL A 243 19.45 22.14 8.74
N GLY A 244 18.18 22.55 8.79
CA GLY A 244 17.53 22.98 10.03
C GLY A 244 17.48 21.91 11.13
N LEU A 245 17.54 20.62 10.78
CA LEU A 245 17.61 19.50 11.71
C LEU A 245 19.05 19.16 12.16
N GLY A 246 20.06 19.82 11.60
CA GLY A 246 21.46 19.63 11.96
C GLY A 246 22.33 18.97 10.88
N ALA A 247 21.78 18.69 9.69
CA ALA A 247 22.61 18.28 8.56
C ALA A 247 23.48 19.44 8.07
N THR A 248 24.59 19.13 7.39
CA THR A 248 25.48 20.13 6.80
C THR A 248 25.69 19.85 5.31
N ARG A 249 25.75 20.89 4.47
CA ARG A 249 26.13 20.72 3.06
C ARG A 249 27.62 20.36 2.98
N VAL A 250 27.98 19.40 2.11
CA VAL A 250 29.39 19.05 1.89
C VAL A 250 30.03 20.15 1.03
N PRO A 251 31.03 20.89 1.54
CA PRO A 251 31.71 21.90 0.74
C PRO A 251 32.54 21.23 -0.36
N ASP A 252 32.64 21.90 -1.51
CA ASP A 252 33.54 21.54 -2.61
C ASP A 252 33.31 20.13 -3.22
N TRP A 253 32.08 19.60 -3.13
CA TRP A 253 31.74 18.35 -3.81
C TRP A 253 31.87 18.52 -5.34
N PRO A 254 32.46 17.54 -6.06
CA PRO A 254 32.68 17.63 -7.50
C PRO A 254 31.38 17.36 -8.28
N TYR A 255 30.43 18.29 -8.19
CA TYR A 255 29.15 18.19 -8.89
C TYR A 255 29.34 18.21 -10.42
N PRO A 256 28.52 17.46 -11.17
CA PRO A 256 28.39 17.66 -12.62
C PRO A 256 27.82 19.05 -12.93
N ALA A 257 27.80 19.43 -14.21
CA ALA A 257 27.35 20.76 -14.64
C ALA A 257 25.85 21.04 -14.36
N ASP A 258 25.05 19.99 -14.26
CA ASP A 258 23.61 20.04 -13.99
C ASP A 258 23.26 18.91 -12.99
N PRO A 259 23.56 19.10 -11.69
CA PRO A 259 23.34 18.06 -10.69
C PRO A 259 21.85 17.97 -10.32
N ASP A 260 21.30 16.77 -10.37
CA ASP A 260 19.98 16.42 -9.84
C ASP A 260 20.02 16.10 -8.34
N PHE A 261 21.17 16.28 -7.68
CA PHE A 261 21.38 15.92 -6.28
C PHE A 261 22.13 16.99 -5.48
N VAL A 262 21.84 17.03 -4.18
CA VAL A 262 22.60 17.80 -3.19
C VAL A 262 23.14 16.85 -2.13
N VAL A 263 24.44 16.89 -1.88
CA VAL A 263 25.13 16.07 -0.87
C VAL A 263 25.11 16.77 0.48
N LEU A 264 24.60 16.07 1.48
CA LEU A 264 24.59 16.48 2.88
C LEU A 264 25.35 15.48 3.74
N ARG A 265 25.79 15.93 4.91
CA ARG A 265 26.25 15.11 6.03
C ARG A 265 25.23 15.18 7.16
N ASP A 266 24.89 14.04 7.74
CA ASP A 266 24.14 14.01 8.99
C ASP A 266 25.00 14.55 10.17
N PRO A 267 24.43 14.73 11.37
CA PRO A 267 25.18 15.24 12.53
C PRO A 267 26.40 14.40 12.96
N ASP A 268 26.51 13.16 12.47
CA ASP A 268 27.57 12.20 12.80
C ASP A 268 28.56 12.01 11.62
N GLY A 269 28.38 12.78 10.54
CA GLY A 269 29.27 12.85 9.39
C GLY A 269 28.94 11.88 8.26
N ASN A 270 27.83 11.13 8.33
CA ASN A 270 27.42 10.23 7.26
C ASN A 270 26.94 11.03 6.06
N GLU A 271 27.54 10.78 4.89
CA GLU A 271 27.15 11.42 3.63
C GLU A 271 25.92 10.75 3.03
N PHE A 272 24.97 11.58 2.59
CA PHE A 272 23.77 11.15 1.87
C PHE A 272 23.34 12.22 0.88
N CYS A 273 22.63 11.84 -0.17
CA CYS A 273 22.10 12.76 -1.17
C CYS A 273 20.61 12.99 -1.01
N VAL A 274 20.20 14.21 -1.37
CA VAL A 274 18.81 14.55 -1.66
C VAL A 274 18.68 14.68 -3.17
N ILE A 275 17.96 13.75 -3.81
CA ILE A 275 17.79 13.65 -5.26
C ILE A 275 16.43 14.25 -5.68
N ASP A 276 16.42 15.04 -6.75
CA ASP A 276 15.19 15.54 -7.35
C ASP A 276 14.52 14.48 -8.26
N GLN A 277 13.19 14.34 -8.15
CA GLN A 277 12.33 13.49 -8.99
C GLN A 277 11.15 14.26 -9.60
N SER A 278 11.28 15.58 -9.71
CA SER A 278 10.27 16.42 -10.36
C SER A 278 10.12 16.16 -11.86
#